data_AF-A0A4U9D027-F1
#
_entry.id   AF-A0A4U9D027-F1
#
_cell.length_a   1.000
_cell.length_b   1.000
_cell.length_c   1.000
_cell.angle_alpha   90.00
_cell.angle_beta   90.00
_cell.angle_gamma   90.00
#
_symmetry.space_group_name_H-M   'P 1'
#
loop_
_entity.id
_entity.type
_entity.pdbx_description
1 polymer ?
#
loop_
_entity_poly.entity_id
_entity_poly.type
_entity_poly.pdbx_seq_one_letter_code
_entity_poly.pdbx_strand_id
1 'polypeptide(L)'
;MSVLIVGGGMTGATLALAISRLTDGALPVHLVEAAAPESSKHPGFDARAIALAAGTCQQLARVGIWQEIADCATPIQRVHVSDRGHAGFVTLDAQDYGLAALGQVVELHDIGQRLFAQLREAQVLPCTVRQK
;
A
#
# COMPACT_ATOMS: atom_id res chain seq x y z
N MET A 1 -19.10 -13.42 13.40
CA MET A 1 -18.90 -13.08 11.96
C MET A 1 -17.41 -12.88 11.76
N SER A 2 -16.82 -13.33 10.66
CA SER A 2 -15.42 -13.07 10.32
C SER A 2 -15.29 -12.70 8.84
N VAL A 3 -14.18 -12.06 8.48
CA VAL A 3 -13.87 -11.67 7.09
C VAL A 3 -12.73 -12.53 6.58
N LEU A 4 -12.89 -13.09 5.39
CA LEU A 4 -11.85 -13.82 4.67
C LEU A 4 -11.41 -12.99 3.47
N ILE A 5 -10.12 -12.70 3.37
CA ILE A 5 -9.50 -11.98 2.25
C ILE A 5 -8.60 -12.97 1.51
N VAL A 6 -8.85 -13.17 0.21
CA VAL A 6 -8.04 -14.04 -0.65
C VAL A 6 -7.11 -13.17 -1.50
N GLY A 7 -5.81 -13.29 -1.23
CA GLY A 7 -4.74 -12.47 -1.79
C GLY A 7 -4.11 -11.58 -0.71
N GLY A 8 -2.91 -11.93 -0.26
CA GLY A 8 -2.08 -11.20 0.70
C GLY A 8 -1.08 -10.24 0.07
N GLY A 9 -1.24 -9.87 -1.20
CA GLY A 9 -0.50 -8.74 -1.78
C GLY A 9 -0.82 -7.41 -1.11
N MET A 10 -0.17 -6.33 -1.58
CA MET A 10 -0.30 -4.97 -1.03
C MET A 10 -1.73 -4.55 -0.66
N THR A 11 -2.68 -4.71 -1.59
CA THR A 11 -4.07 -4.30 -1.38
C THR A 11 -4.76 -5.14 -0.31
N GLY A 12 -4.56 -6.46 -0.32
CA GLY A 12 -5.18 -7.36 0.66
C GLY A 12 -4.61 -7.19 2.06
N ALA A 13 -3.28 -7.01 2.17
CA ALA A 13 -2.62 -6.68 3.43
C ALA A 13 -3.10 -5.33 3.99
N THR A 14 -3.19 -4.31 3.14
CA THR A 14 -3.72 -2.99 3.51
C THR A 14 -5.17 -3.07 3.96
N LEU A 15 -6.03 -3.81 3.25
CA LEU A 15 -7.43 -4.00 3.61
C LEU A 15 -7.58 -4.73 4.95
N ALA A 16 -6.82 -5.80 5.16
CA ALA A 16 -6.85 -6.56 6.40
C ALA A 16 -6.46 -5.70 7.61
N LEU A 17 -5.39 -4.91 7.48
CA LEU A 17 -4.99 -3.93 8.50
C LEU A 17 -6.06 -2.86 8.72
N ALA A 18 -6.65 -2.35 7.63
CA ALA A 18 -7.67 -1.32 7.75
C ALA A 18 -8.90 -1.82 8.51
N ILE A 19 -9.38 -3.02 8.22
CA ILE A 19 -10.50 -3.62 8.95
C ILE A 19 -10.12 -3.85 10.41
N SER A 20 -8.93 -4.40 10.68
CA SER A 20 -8.48 -4.63 12.05
C SER A 20 -8.44 -3.32 12.85
N ARG A 21 -7.85 -2.25 12.30
CA ARG A 21 -7.75 -0.94 12.96
C ARG A 21 -9.09 -0.21 13.11
N LEU A 22 -9.97 -0.28 12.10
CA LEU A 22 -11.30 0.36 12.16
C LEU A 22 -12.26 -0.35 13.12
N THR A 23 -11.97 -1.60 13.48
CA THR A 23 -12.79 -2.39 14.41
C THR A 23 -12.11 -2.63 15.75
N ASP A 24 -10.94 -2.03 15.99
CA ASP A 24 -10.10 -2.30 17.17
C ASP A 24 -9.89 -3.81 17.41
N GLY A 25 -9.75 -4.58 16.34
CA GLY A 25 -9.59 -6.05 16.38
C GLY A 25 -10.86 -6.83 16.71
N ALA A 26 -12.02 -6.18 16.88
CA ALA A 26 -13.27 -6.85 17.24
C ALA A 26 -13.82 -7.76 16.13
N LEU A 27 -13.48 -7.49 14.86
CA LEU A 27 -13.86 -8.32 13.72
C LEU A 27 -12.67 -9.19 13.28
N PRO A 28 -12.73 -10.53 13.45
CA PRO A 28 -11.67 -11.41 13.02
C PRO A 28 -11.47 -11.35 11.50
N VAL A 29 -10.23 -11.12 11.08
CA VAL A 29 -9.81 -11.12 9.67
C VAL A 29 -8.84 -12.27 9.42
N HIS A 30 -9.13 -13.03 8.38
CA HIS A 30 -8.29 -14.12 7.89
C HIS A 30 -7.73 -13.73 6.53
N LEU A 31 -6.40 -13.71 6.40
CA LEU A 31 -5.72 -13.37 5.15
C LEU A 31 -5.14 -14.65 4.53
N VAL A 32 -5.61 -14.98 3.33
CA VAL A 32 -5.17 -16.16 2.58
C VAL A 32 -4.20 -15.74 1.49
N GLU A 33 -3.01 -16.32 1.49
CA GLU A 33 -2.00 -16.08 0.45
C GLU A 33 -1.26 -17.38 0.12
N ALA A 34 -0.86 -17.51 -1.14
CA ALA A 34 -0.13 -18.67 -1.65
C ALA A 34 1.35 -18.61 -1.28
N ALA A 35 1.94 -17.41 -1.29
CA ALA A 35 3.34 -17.19 -0.93
C ALA A 35 3.45 -16.68 0.52
N ALA A 36 4.38 -17.26 1.30
CA ALA A 36 4.70 -16.66 2.59
C ALA A 36 5.24 -15.22 2.37
N PRO A 37 4.85 -14.25 3.21
CA PRO A 37 5.31 -12.86 3.07
C PRO A 37 6.82 -12.70 3.20
N GLU A 38 7.47 -13.59 3.95
CA GLU A 38 8.93 -13.62 4.14
C GLU A 38 9.67 -14.30 2.98
N SER A 39 8.94 -14.80 1.96
CA SER A 39 9.55 -15.33 0.76
C SER A 39 10.13 -14.18 -0.07
N SER A 40 11.43 -14.25 -0.33
CA SER A 40 12.11 -13.36 -1.29
C SER A 40 11.53 -13.41 -2.70
N LYS A 41 10.63 -14.36 -2.98
CA LYS A 41 9.88 -14.51 -4.24
C LYS A 41 8.40 -14.16 -4.10
N HIS A 42 7.98 -13.36 -3.11
CA HIS A 42 6.58 -12.99 -2.99
C HIS A 42 6.16 -12.13 -4.20
N PRO A 43 5.21 -12.59 -5.04
CA PRO A 43 4.90 -11.95 -6.32
C PRO A 43 4.27 -10.55 -6.18
N GLY A 44 3.69 -10.25 -5.01
CA GLY A 44 3.13 -8.94 -4.68
C GLY A 44 4.13 -7.91 -4.13
N PHE A 45 5.38 -8.31 -3.84
CA PHE A 45 6.42 -7.48 -3.19
C PHE A 45 7.74 -7.56 -3.96
N ASP A 46 7.65 -7.32 -5.26
CA ASP A 46 8.82 -7.20 -6.12
C ASP A 46 9.42 -5.79 -6.06
N ALA A 47 10.53 -5.58 -6.78
CA ALA A 47 11.23 -4.30 -6.85
C ALA A 47 10.48 -3.20 -7.65
N ARG A 48 9.16 -3.33 -7.82
CA ARG A 48 8.35 -2.30 -8.47
C ARG A 48 8.10 -1.17 -7.50
N ALA A 49 8.02 0.04 -8.05
CA ALA A 49 7.53 1.22 -7.35
C ALA A 49 6.15 1.61 -7.89
N ILE A 50 5.29 2.14 -7.03
CA ILE A 50 3.99 2.70 -7.41
C ILE A 50 3.87 4.15 -6.94
N ALA A 51 3.10 4.95 -7.67
CA ALA A 51 2.72 6.30 -7.25
C ALA A 51 1.38 6.27 -6.53
N LEU A 52 1.39 6.58 -5.24
CA LEU A 52 0.20 6.83 -4.43
C LEU A 52 -0.23 8.29 -4.58
N ALA A 53 -1.48 8.54 -4.94
CA ALA A 53 -2.01 9.90 -4.95
C ALA A 53 -2.05 10.49 -3.52
N ALA A 54 -1.96 11.82 -3.40
CA ALA A 54 -2.05 12.50 -2.10
C ALA A 54 -3.33 12.11 -1.33
N GLY A 55 -4.47 11.97 -2.02
CA GLY A 55 -5.73 11.50 -1.43
C GLY A 55 -5.64 10.09 -0.85
N THR A 56 -4.94 9.17 -1.51
CA THR A 56 -4.70 7.81 -0.99
C THR A 56 -3.85 7.87 0.28
N CYS A 57 -2.79 8.68 0.29
CA CYS A 57 -1.95 8.87 1.48
C CYS A 57 -2.78 9.42 2.66
N GLN A 58 -3.69 10.36 2.40
CA GLN A 58 -4.61 10.88 3.42
C GLN A 58 -5.56 9.81 3.96
N GLN A 59 -6.12 8.95 3.11
CA GLN A 59 -6.99 7.86 3.59
C GLN A 59 -6.21 6.84 4.43
N LEU A 60 -5.00 6.46 3.99
CA LEU A 60 -4.13 5.58 4.75
C LEU A 60 -3.76 6.20 6.10
N ALA A 61 -3.54 7.52 6.17
CA ALA A 61 -3.24 8.23 7.41
C ALA A 61 -4.42 8.26 8.38
N ARG A 62 -5.66 8.37 7.89
CA ARG A 62 -6.88 8.30 8.71
C ARG A 62 -7.06 6.94 9.38
N VAL A 63 -6.61 5.87 8.71
CA VAL A 63 -6.59 4.51 9.24
C VAL A 63 -5.29 4.22 10.03
N GLY A 64 -4.38 5.20 10.09
CA GLY A 64 -3.09 5.13 10.78
C GLY A 64 -1.99 4.35 10.03
N ILE A 65 -2.28 3.80 8.86
CA ILE A 65 -1.34 2.92 8.13
C ILE A 65 -0.19 3.74 7.54
N TRP A 66 -0.47 4.97 7.09
CA TRP A 66 0.51 5.84 6.44
C TRP A 66 1.74 6.10 7.31
N GLN A 67 1.55 6.24 8.62
CA GLN A 67 2.59 6.53 9.59
C GLN A 67 3.69 5.46 9.63
N GLU A 68 3.35 4.21 9.31
CA GLU A 68 4.27 3.08 9.30
C GLU A 68 5.15 3.01 8.04
N ILE A 69 4.72 3.70 6.97
CA ILE A 69 5.30 3.55 5.63
C ILE A 69 5.80 4.88 5.05
N ALA A 70 5.49 6.02 5.67
CA ALA A 70 5.82 7.34 5.14
C ALA A 70 7.33 7.63 5.05
N ASP A 71 8.15 6.96 5.86
CA ASP A 71 9.61 7.11 5.89
C ASP A 71 10.32 6.48 4.69
N CYS A 72 9.68 5.52 4.01
CA CYS A 72 10.18 4.90 2.78
C CYS A 72 9.51 5.47 1.51
N ALA A 73 8.79 6.58 1.64
CA ALA A 73 8.09 7.23 0.55
C ALA A 73 8.86 8.45 -0.01
N THR A 74 8.80 8.65 -1.33
CA THR A 74 9.41 9.79 -2.01
C THR A 74 8.34 10.74 -2.58
N PRO A 75 8.37 12.04 -2.26
CA PRO A 75 7.31 12.97 -2.66
C PRO A 75 7.32 13.26 -4.17
N ILE A 76 6.13 13.27 -4.76
CA ILE A 76 5.89 13.72 -6.14
C ILE A 76 5.54 15.20 -6.11
N GLN A 77 6.53 16.06 -6.27
CA GLN A 77 6.30 17.52 -6.29
C GLN A 77 5.77 18.01 -7.64
N ARG A 78 6.15 17.34 -8.74
CA ARG A 78 5.81 17.74 -10.09
C ARG A 78 5.58 16.54 -10.99
N VAL A 79 4.57 16.62 -11.84
CA VAL A 79 4.31 15.64 -12.91
C VAL A 79 4.38 16.36 -14.26
N HIS A 80 5.18 15.83 -15.18
CA HIS A 80 5.28 16.31 -16.56
C HIS A 80 4.69 15.27 -17.50
N VAL A 81 3.73 15.69 -18.32
CA VAL A 81 3.06 14.83 -19.30
C VAL A 81 3.32 15.41 -20.69
N SER A 82 3.92 14.61 -21.55
CA SER A 82 4.20 14.92 -22.95
C SER A 82 3.86 13.71 -23.81
N ASP A 83 3.50 13.92 -25.07
CA ASP A 83 3.26 12.84 -26.02
C ASP A 83 4.23 12.90 -27.20
N ARG A 84 4.79 11.75 -27.56
CA ARG A 84 5.84 11.67 -28.58
C ARG A 84 5.25 11.93 -29.96
N GLY A 85 5.73 12.98 -30.62
CA GLY A 85 5.29 13.36 -31.96
C GLY A 85 4.16 14.39 -31.97
N HIS A 86 3.69 14.83 -30.80
CA HIS A 86 2.70 15.90 -30.67
C HIS A 86 3.33 17.14 -30.03
N ALA A 87 2.92 18.32 -30.49
CA ALA A 87 3.32 19.58 -29.87
C ALA A 87 2.46 19.85 -28.63
N GLY A 88 3.11 20.14 -27.51
CA GLY A 88 2.44 20.47 -26.25
C GLY A 88 2.86 19.55 -25.11
N PHE A 89 2.78 20.08 -23.90
CA PHE A 89 2.99 19.35 -22.67
C PHE A 89 2.12 19.97 -21.58
N VAL A 90 1.82 19.17 -20.55
CA VAL A 90 1.15 19.62 -19.34
C VAL A 90 2.10 19.38 -18.18
N THR A 91 2.22 20.37 -17.31
CA THR A 91 2.94 20.21 -16.04
C THR A 91 1.95 20.46 -14.91
N LEU A 92 1.97 19.58 -13.92
CA LEU A 92 1.24 19.72 -12.67
C LEU A 92 2.29 19.97 -11.58
N ASP A 93 2.17 21.07 -10.84
CA ASP A 93 2.99 21.34 -9.67
C ASP A 93 2.13 21.25 -8.41
N ALA A 94 2.66 20.64 -7.34
CA ALA A 94 1.93 20.49 -6.07
C ALA A 94 1.50 21.85 -5.50
N GLN A 95 2.30 22.89 -5.71
CA GLN A 95 2.04 24.23 -5.19
C GLN A 95 0.78 24.87 -5.80
N ASP A 96 0.48 24.58 -7.07
CA ASP A 96 -0.71 25.10 -7.76
C ASP A 96 -2.02 24.62 -7.11
N TYR A 97 -1.96 23.52 -6.37
CA TYR A 97 -3.09 22.92 -5.64
C TYR A 97 -3.01 23.15 -4.12
N GLY A 98 -2.02 23.91 -3.63
CA GLY A 98 -1.80 24.10 -2.20
C GLY A 98 -1.42 22.80 -1.46
N LEU A 99 -0.82 21.84 -2.15
CA LEU A 99 -0.40 20.55 -1.60
C LEU A 99 1.11 20.55 -1.36
N ALA A 100 1.55 19.82 -0.33
CA ALA A 100 2.98 19.57 -0.11
C ALA A 100 3.59 18.66 -1.20
N ALA A 101 2.79 17.72 -1.71
CA ALA A 101 3.11 16.85 -2.83
C ALA A 101 1.82 16.38 -3.52
N LEU A 102 1.86 16.12 -4.83
CA LEU A 102 0.76 15.54 -5.61
C LEU A 102 0.50 14.08 -5.21
N GLY A 103 1.51 13.43 -4.65
CA GLY A 103 1.51 12.04 -4.25
C GLY A 103 2.86 11.60 -3.74
N GLN A 104 3.02 10.30 -3.60
CA GLN A 104 4.20 9.66 -3.02
C GLN A 104 4.55 8.42 -3.85
N VAL A 105 5.81 8.28 -4.25
CA VAL A 105 6.33 7.05 -4.84
C VAL A 105 6.80 6.14 -3.72
N VAL A 106 6.41 4.88 -3.80
CA VAL A 106 6.77 3.87 -2.79
C VAL A 106 7.22 2.58 -3.45
N GLU A 107 8.22 1.93 -2.87
CA GLU A 107 8.68 0.61 -3.29
C GLU A 107 7.83 -0.48 -2.64
N LEU A 108 7.31 -1.40 -3.46
CA LEU A 108 6.39 -2.43 -3.00
C LEU A 108 7.07 -3.42 -2.06
N HIS A 109 8.35 -3.72 -2.28
CA HIS A 109 9.11 -4.62 -1.44
C HIS A 109 9.17 -4.12 0.02
N ASP A 110 9.62 -2.88 0.22
CA ASP A 110 9.84 -2.31 1.55
C ASP A 110 8.52 -2.06 2.29
N ILE A 111 7.52 -1.51 1.59
CA ILE A 111 6.19 -1.33 2.19
C ILE A 111 5.55 -2.67 2.52
N GLY A 112 5.70 -3.66 1.65
CA GLY A 112 5.18 -5.00 1.86
C GLY A 112 5.64 -5.60 3.17
N GLN A 113 6.95 -5.53 3.45
CA GLN A 113 7.52 -6.03 4.70
C GLN A 113 6.93 -5.33 5.92
N ARG A 114 6.77 -3.99 5.86
CA ARG A 114 6.21 -3.19 6.96
C ARG A 114 4.74 -3.50 7.22
N LEU A 115 3.93 -3.61 6.17
CA LEU A 115 2.52 -4.01 6.30
C LEU A 115 2.39 -5.41 6.90
N PHE A 116 3.26 -6.35 6.52
CA PHE A 116 3.23 -7.69 7.09
C PHE A 116 3.68 -7.77 8.54
N ALA A 117 4.67 -6.96 8.94
CA ALA A 117 5.02 -6.81 10.34
C ALA A 117 3.82 -6.32 11.16
N GLN A 118 3.12 -5.31 10.66
CA GLN A 118 1.89 -4.79 11.28
C GLN A 118 0.76 -5.83 11.34
N LEU A 119 0.59 -6.68 10.32
CA LEU A 119 -0.43 -7.73 10.32
C LEU A 119 -0.20 -8.76 11.44
N ARG A 120 1.07 -9.08 11.72
CA ARG A 120 1.45 -10.00 12.81
C ARG A 120 1.11 -9.43 14.18
N GLU A 121 1.27 -8.12 14.37
CA GLU A 121 0.90 -7.42 15.62
C GLU A 121 -0.62 -7.32 15.78
N ALA A 122 -1.33 -7.04 14.67
CA ALA A 122 -2.78 -6.85 14.65
C ALA A 122 -3.60 -8.15 14.80
N GLN A 123 -2.96 -9.27 15.15
CA GLN A 123 -3.54 -10.61 15.29
C GLN A 123 -4.37 -11.08 14.08
N VAL A 124 -4.06 -10.55 12.89
CA VAL A 124 -4.67 -11.05 11.64
C VAL A 124 -4.12 -12.43 11.39
N LEU A 125 -5.00 -13.44 11.35
CA LEU A 125 -4.59 -14.84 11.26
C LEU A 125 -4.14 -15.16 9.83
N PRO A 126 -2.85 -15.42 9.58
CA PRO A 126 -2.37 -15.78 8.26
C PRO A 126 -2.78 -17.21 7.94
N CYS A 127 -3.36 -17.44 6.77
CA CYS A 127 -3.72 -18.76 6.29
C CYS A 127 -2.98 -19.02 4.97
N THR A 128 -1.79 -19.61 5.05
CA THR A 128 -1.01 -19.92 3.85
C THR A 128 -1.57 -21.18 3.19
N VAL A 129 -2.10 -21.04 1.97
CA VAL A 129 -2.57 -22.21 1.20
C VAL A 129 -1.43 -22.65 0.29
N ARG A 130 -0.85 -23.83 0.56
CA ARG A 130 0.12 -24.45 -0.37
C ARG A 130 -0.58 -24.70 -1.71
N GLN A 131 -0.17 -23.99 -2.75
CA GLN A 131 -0.52 -24.38 -4.12
C GLN A 131 0.19 -25.71 -4.43
N LYS A 132 -0.56 -26.67 -4.98
CA LYS A 132 -0.05 -27.98 -5.41
C LYS A 132 0.92 -27.84 -6.57
#